data_AF-A0A1H3FFY1-F1
#
_entry.id   AF-A0A1H3FFY1-F1
#
_cell.length_a   1.000
_cell.length_b   1.000
_cell.length_c   1.000
_cell.angle_alpha   90.00
_cell.angle_beta   90.00
_cell.angle_gamma   90.00
#
_symmetry.space_group_name_H-M   'P 1'
#
loop_
_entity.id
_entity.type
_entity.pdbx_description
1 polymer ?
#
loop_
_entity_poly.entity_id
_entity_poly.type
_entity_poly.pdbx_seq_one_letter_code
_entity_poly.pdbx_strand_id
1 'polypeptide(L)'
;MRAFLVVPALAATLLGSCSEAKTNQPEGLAIATAADPVTSAKEQGKKGKKGKGDDIDNLTKVGKMKEVPESSGLALTGEPGTFYTHGDDGNQPILYKVDAKGEVLARIEVPVKSRDWESVTRDNVGNVYIGDVGNNNNNRKDLVIHRLNPLNPQIVQEIQLKYPDQNEFPPKKKDRNFDVEASLWHAGQVYLFTKDRGEGKTSKVYTVPDQAGNYTARLQTKLAINGQVTDAALSPNGRRLVLLAREELFVFEGDDLAAILKAAPRRISLKGVGQTEGAVFTTDQTLYISTEQGNLFTYQFE
;
A
#
# COMPACT_ATOMS: atom_id res chain seq x y z
N MET A 1 29.53 -35.64 -18.88
CA MET A 1 30.80 -34.86 -18.87
C MET A 1 30.64 -33.75 -17.85
N ARG A 2 31.43 -33.80 -16.76
CA ARG A 2 31.50 -32.74 -15.73
C ARG A 2 32.68 -31.83 -16.09
N ALA A 3 32.49 -30.52 -16.03
CA ALA A 3 33.59 -29.55 -16.05
C ALA A 3 33.31 -28.47 -15.00
N PHE A 4 34.14 -28.48 -13.95
CA PHE A 4 34.29 -27.43 -12.94
C PHE A 4 35.39 -26.46 -13.40
N LEU A 5 35.19 -25.16 -13.22
CA LEU A 5 36.23 -24.10 -13.29
C LEU A 5 35.78 -23.01 -12.28
N VAL A 6 36.22 -23.06 -11.01
CA VAL A 6 37.43 -22.48 -10.40
C VAL A 6 37.55 -20.95 -10.58
N VAL A 7 37.34 -20.25 -9.47
CA VAL A 7 37.54 -18.80 -9.25
C VAL A 7 38.96 -18.56 -8.74
N PRO A 8 39.68 -17.49 -9.16
CA PRO A 8 40.86 -17.04 -8.44
C PRO A 8 40.52 -15.90 -7.47
N ALA A 9 40.91 -16.08 -6.22
CA ALA A 9 41.06 -15.01 -5.23
C ALA A 9 42.44 -14.36 -5.40
N LEU A 10 42.51 -13.03 -5.33
CA LEU A 10 43.76 -12.30 -5.23
C LEU A 10 43.74 -11.46 -3.95
N ALA A 11 44.65 -11.77 -3.03
CA ALA A 11 44.97 -10.96 -1.87
C ALA A 11 46.39 -10.41 -2.05
N ALA A 12 46.58 -9.11 -1.82
CA ALA A 12 47.87 -8.54 -1.49
C ALA A 12 47.70 -7.24 -0.70
N THR A 13 48.55 -7.12 0.31
CA THR A 13 48.53 -6.24 1.49
C THR A 13 49.57 -5.10 1.44
N LEU A 14 49.50 -4.19 2.44
CA LEU A 14 50.55 -3.28 3.01
C LEU A 14 50.68 -1.88 2.34
N LEU A 15 50.95 -0.74 3.01
CA LEU A 15 51.33 -0.33 4.39
C LEU A 15 51.25 1.21 4.53
N GLY A 16 51.26 1.73 5.77
CA GLY A 16 51.67 3.11 6.16
C GLY A 16 50.50 4.02 6.58
N SER A 17 50.28 4.50 7.82
CA SER A 17 51.02 4.92 9.03
C SER A 17 51.02 6.46 9.25
N CYS A 18 50.86 6.84 10.53
CA CYS A 18 51.05 8.14 11.22
C CYS A 18 49.87 9.14 11.19
N SER A 19 49.17 9.32 12.33
CA SER A 19 49.37 10.34 13.41
C SER A 19 48.56 11.61 13.09
N GLU A 20 47.79 12.27 13.96
CA GLU A 20 47.97 12.59 15.38
C GLU A 20 46.63 13.15 15.95
N ALA A 21 46.48 13.12 17.28
CA ALA A 21 45.28 13.51 18.03
C ALA A 21 45.35 14.94 18.61
N LYS A 22 44.18 15.53 18.93
CA LYS A 22 43.81 16.31 20.16
C LYS A 22 42.53 17.15 19.91
N THR A 23 41.37 16.79 20.47
CA THR A 23 40.76 17.24 21.76
C THR A 23 40.58 18.76 21.93
N ASN A 24 39.32 19.26 21.94
CA ASN A 24 38.57 19.67 23.15
C ASN A 24 37.30 20.47 22.82
N GLN A 25 36.19 20.10 23.47
CA GLN A 25 35.02 20.93 23.80
C GLN A 25 35.33 21.75 25.08
N PRO A 26 34.62 22.86 25.44
CA PRO A 26 33.26 22.80 26.01
C PRO A 26 32.30 24.00 25.77
N GLU A 27 31.01 23.66 25.86
CA GLU A 27 29.86 24.29 26.57
C GLU A 27 29.67 25.81 26.66
N GLY A 28 28.39 26.22 26.53
CA GLY A 28 27.87 27.50 27.01
C GLY A 28 26.35 27.62 26.85
N LEU A 29 25.61 27.35 27.94
CA LEU A 29 24.17 27.63 28.11
C LEU A 29 23.90 29.15 28.17
N ALA A 30 22.74 29.59 27.66
CA ALA A 30 22.01 30.71 28.23
C ALA A 30 20.49 30.59 27.96
N ILE A 31 19.73 30.54 29.05
CA ILE A 31 18.27 30.66 29.14
C ILE A 31 18.00 32.09 29.61
N ALA A 32 17.02 32.79 29.02
CA ALA A 32 16.37 33.94 29.64
C ALA A 32 14.92 34.09 29.16
N THR A 33 14.10 34.57 30.08
CA THR A 33 12.64 34.46 30.23
C THR A 33 11.81 35.61 29.64
N ALA A 34 10.62 35.24 29.15
CA ALA A 34 9.29 35.89 29.17
C ALA A 34 9.10 37.40 29.48
N ALA A 35 8.35 38.12 28.63
CA ALA A 35 6.91 38.47 28.81
C ALA A 35 6.49 39.73 27.99
N ASP A 36 5.54 39.53 27.05
CA ASP A 36 4.35 40.34 26.64
C ASP A 36 4.38 41.89 26.49
N PRO A 37 3.57 42.51 25.57
CA PRO A 37 2.20 42.12 25.28
C PRO A 37 1.70 42.14 23.82
N VAL A 38 0.56 41.45 23.69
CA VAL A 38 -0.39 41.37 22.57
C VAL A 38 -0.81 42.74 22.05
N THR A 39 -0.63 42.99 20.76
CA THR A 39 -1.45 43.92 20.00
C THR A 39 -2.01 43.25 18.75
N SER A 40 -3.34 43.28 18.68
CA SER A 40 -4.17 42.77 17.60
C SER A 40 -4.16 43.75 16.43
N ALA A 41 -3.56 43.34 15.31
CA ALA A 41 -3.71 44.03 14.03
C ALA A 41 -4.26 43.03 12.98
N LYS A 42 -5.46 43.35 12.48
CA LYS A 42 -6.08 42.71 11.32
C LYS A 42 -5.18 42.90 10.10
N GLU A 43 -4.68 41.81 9.53
CA GLU A 43 -4.09 41.83 8.20
C GLU A 43 -5.00 41.07 7.22
N GLN A 44 -5.55 41.81 6.27
CA GLN A 44 -6.32 41.27 5.15
C GLN A 44 -5.38 40.47 4.24
N GLY A 45 -5.34 39.16 4.45
CA GLY A 45 -4.62 38.22 3.58
C GLY A 45 -5.33 38.02 2.25
N LYS A 46 -4.68 38.49 1.18
CA LYS A 46 -4.97 38.18 -0.24
C LYS A 46 -5.38 36.71 -0.41
N LYS A 47 -6.47 36.49 -1.16
CA LYS A 47 -6.83 35.17 -1.73
C LYS A 47 -5.61 34.58 -2.43
N GLY A 48 -4.96 33.62 -1.78
CA GLY A 48 -3.93 32.80 -2.37
C GLY A 48 -4.52 32.08 -3.58
N LYS A 49 -3.93 32.34 -4.74
CA LYS A 49 -4.15 31.60 -5.97
C LYS A 49 -3.88 30.12 -5.63
N LYS A 50 -4.90 29.26 -5.73
CA LYS A 50 -4.72 27.80 -5.64
C LYS A 50 -3.57 27.43 -6.58
N GLY A 51 -2.48 26.92 -6.02
CA GLY A 51 -1.36 26.41 -6.79
C GLY A 51 -1.89 25.37 -7.76
N LYS A 52 -1.61 25.60 -9.05
CA LYS A 52 -1.70 24.55 -10.07
C LYS A 52 -0.68 23.51 -9.60
N GLY A 53 -1.13 22.30 -9.24
CA GLY A 53 -0.22 21.22 -8.84
C GLY A 53 0.82 21.03 -9.94
N ASP A 54 2.06 20.75 -9.56
CA ASP A 54 3.11 20.41 -10.53
C ASP A 54 2.58 19.26 -11.40
N ASP A 55 2.65 19.42 -12.73
CA ASP A 55 2.25 18.34 -13.65
C ASP A 55 3.20 17.16 -13.41
N ILE A 56 2.66 16.04 -12.92
CA ILE A 56 3.43 14.81 -12.71
C ILE A 56 3.41 14.05 -14.02
N ASP A 57 4.61 13.79 -14.57
CA ASP A 57 4.75 13.08 -15.85
C ASP A 57 3.97 11.76 -15.85
N ASN A 58 3.27 11.52 -16.96
CA ASN A 58 2.44 10.34 -17.21
C ASN A 58 1.25 10.14 -16.27
N LEU A 59 0.96 11.08 -15.36
CA LEU A 59 -0.21 11.03 -14.48
C LEU A 59 -1.32 11.95 -15.02
N THR A 60 -2.50 11.40 -15.27
CA THR A 60 -3.67 12.16 -15.72
C THR A 60 -4.86 11.92 -14.82
N LYS A 61 -5.47 12.98 -14.27
CA LYS A 61 -6.74 12.87 -13.57
C LYS A 61 -7.87 12.57 -14.56
N VAL A 62 -8.61 11.50 -14.34
CA VAL A 62 -9.66 11.01 -15.25
C VAL A 62 -11.07 11.10 -14.67
N GLY A 63 -11.20 11.20 -13.34
CA GLY A 63 -12.51 11.16 -12.70
C GLY A 63 -12.52 11.54 -11.24
N LYS A 64 -13.71 11.41 -10.63
CA LYS A 64 -13.91 11.52 -9.19
C LYS A 64 -15.14 10.74 -8.72
N MET A 65 -14.93 9.78 -7.82
CA MET A 65 -15.96 9.10 -7.04
C MET A 65 -16.53 10.04 -5.99
N LYS A 66 -17.79 10.44 -6.14
CA LYS A 66 -18.45 11.37 -5.21
C LYS A 66 -19.31 10.67 -4.16
N GLU A 67 -19.71 9.44 -4.45
CA GLU A 67 -20.68 8.68 -3.67
C GLU A 67 -20.05 7.52 -2.89
N VAL A 68 -18.73 7.31 -3.05
CA VAL A 68 -17.94 6.35 -2.26
C VAL A 68 -17.28 7.15 -1.13
N PRO A 69 -17.63 6.91 0.14
CA PRO A 69 -17.01 7.58 1.27
C PRO A 69 -15.60 7.03 1.47
N GLU A 70 -14.58 7.88 1.48
CA GLU A 70 -13.19 7.48 1.76
C GLU A 70 -12.78 6.23 0.96
N SER A 71 -12.75 6.35 -0.37
CA SER A 71 -12.49 5.19 -1.25
C SER A 71 -11.17 4.52 -0.90
N SER A 72 -11.23 3.20 -0.66
CA SER A 72 -10.10 2.33 -0.35
C SER A 72 -10.16 1.07 -1.24
N GLY A 73 -9.01 0.75 -1.84
CA GLY A 73 -8.81 -0.34 -2.80
C GLY A 73 -9.45 -0.13 -4.19
N LEU A 74 -8.85 -0.75 -5.21
CA LEU A 74 -9.43 -0.91 -6.55
C LEU A 74 -9.22 -2.34 -7.09
N ALA A 75 -10.28 -2.92 -7.67
CA ALA A 75 -10.20 -4.18 -8.40
C ALA A 75 -10.94 -4.09 -9.74
N LEU A 76 -10.51 -4.87 -10.74
CA LEU A 76 -11.27 -4.98 -11.99
C LEU A 76 -12.60 -5.70 -11.72
N THR A 77 -13.65 -5.33 -12.44
CA THR A 77 -14.91 -6.11 -12.45
C THR A 77 -14.86 -7.26 -13.46
N GLY A 78 -14.00 -7.14 -14.48
CA GLY A 78 -14.02 -7.96 -15.70
C GLY A 78 -14.72 -7.27 -16.88
N GLU A 79 -15.48 -6.20 -16.64
CA GLU A 79 -16.05 -5.34 -17.67
C GLU A 79 -15.12 -4.14 -17.94
N PRO A 80 -14.75 -3.86 -19.20
CA PRO A 80 -13.84 -2.77 -19.54
C PRO A 80 -14.27 -1.42 -18.95
N GLY A 81 -13.32 -0.71 -18.34
CA GLY A 81 -13.56 0.64 -17.80
C GLY A 81 -14.43 0.68 -16.55
N THR A 82 -14.60 -0.44 -15.84
CA THR A 82 -15.30 -0.47 -14.55
C THR A 82 -14.47 -1.15 -13.47
N PHE A 83 -14.64 -0.66 -12.24
CA PHE A 83 -13.86 -1.08 -11.08
C PHE A 83 -14.76 -1.38 -9.89
N TYR A 84 -14.29 -2.27 -9.02
CA TYR A 84 -14.80 -2.42 -7.67
C TYR A 84 -13.94 -1.61 -6.70
N THR A 85 -14.58 -1.00 -5.71
CA THR A 85 -13.96 -0.30 -4.58
C THR A 85 -14.87 -0.41 -3.35
N HIS A 86 -14.38 -0.04 -2.18
CA HIS A 86 -15.20 0.10 -0.97
C HIS A 86 -14.87 1.42 -0.28
N GLY A 87 -15.67 1.77 0.73
CA GLY A 87 -15.27 2.82 1.67
C GLY A 87 -14.37 2.26 2.76
N ASP A 88 -13.58 3.14 3.37
CA ASP A 88 -12.65 2.85 4.48
C ASP A 88 -13.39 2.52 5.80
N ASP A 89 -12.66 2.34 6.90
CA ASP A 89 -13.16 2.00 8.24
C ASP A 89 -14.42 2.78 8.67
N GLY A 90 -15.31 2.09 9.37
CA GLY A 90 -16.56 2.63 9.90
C GLY A 90 -17.69 2.80 8.87
N ASN A 91 -17.43 2.56 7.59
CA ASN A 91 -18.46 2.58 6.55
C ASN A 91 -19.27 1.27 6.48
N GLN A 92 -20.43 1.33 5.82
CA GLN A 92 -21.24 0.15 5.56
C GLN A 92 -20.48 -0.85 4.66
N PRO A 93 -20.65 -2.17 4.84
CA PRO A 93 -20.00 -3.22 4.03
C PRO A 93 -20.59 -3.28 2.61
N ILE A 94 -20.31 -2.25 1.82
CA ILE A 94 -20.80 -2.07 0.46
C ILE A 94 -19.62 -2.13 -0.50
N LEU A 95 -19.69 -3.06 -1.45
CA LEU A 95 -18.81 -3.08 -2.61
C LEU A 95 -19.44 -2.23 -3.71
N TYR A 96 -18.78 -1.14 -4.08
CA TYR A 96 -19.24 -0.23 -5.12
C TYR A 96 -18.67 -0.66 -6.46
N LYS A 97 -19.52 -0.76 -7.48
CA LYS A 97 -19.08 -0.82 -8.88
C LYS A 97 -19.09 0.60 -9.43
N VAL A 98 -17.94 1.07 -9.92
CA VAL A 98 -17.78 2.41 -10.49
C VAL A 98 -17.29 2.33 -11.93
N ASP A 99 -17.56 3.35 -12.73
CA ASP A 99 -16.95 3.52 -14.05
C ASP A 99 -15.59 4.26 -13.98
N ALA A 100 -14.90 4.39 -15.11
CA ALA A 100 -13.61 5.07 -15.20
C ALA A 100 -13.64 6.58 -14.93
N LYS A 101 -14.84 7.18 -14.81
CA LYS A 101 -15.04 8.59 -14.40
C LYS A 101 -15.41 8.72 -12.92
N GLY A 102 -15.66 7.60 -12.24
CA GLY A 102 -16.03 7.51 -10.83
C GLY A 102 -17.54 7.57 -10.58
N GLU A 103 -18.37 7.38 -11.60
CA GLU A 103 -19.82 7.25 -11.43
C GLU A 103 -20.16 5.87 -10.83
N VAL A 104 -20.99 5.84 -9.79
CA VAL A 104 -21.42 4.58 -9.15
C VAL A 104 -22.49 3.93 -10.03
N LEU A 105 -22.14 2.77 -10.60
CA LEU A 105 -23.02 1.95 -11.44
C LEU A 105 -23.85 0.96 -10.61
N ALA A 106 -23.31 0.47 -9.50
CA ALA A 106 -24.01 -0.43 -8.58
C ALA A 106 -23.45 -0.34 -7.16
N ARG A 107 -24.30 -0.69 -6.19
CA ARG A 107 -23.95 -0.87 -4.78
C ARG A 107 -24.30 -2.30 -4.41
N ILE A 108 -23.32 -3.06 -3.93
CA ILE A 108 -23.46 -4.47 -3.61
C ILE A 108 -23.28 -4.61 -2.11
N GLU A 109 -24.37 -4.81 -1.39
CA GLU A 109 -24.32 -5.08 0.05
C GLU A 109 -23.73 -6.47 0.30
N VAL A 110 -22.73 -6.53 1.17
CA VAL A 110 -22.08 -7.77 1.59
C VAL A 110 -22.57 -8.09 3.01
N PRO A 111 -23.19 -9.26 3.26
CA PRO A 111 -23.85 -9.58 4.53
C PRO A 111 -22.85 -10.02 5.61
N VAL A 112 -21.85 -9.19 5.89
CA VAL A 112 -20.83 -9.40 6.92
C VAL A 112 -20.78 -8.20 7.86
N LYS A 113 -20.19 -8.40 9.03
CA LYS A 113 -19.82 -7.28 9.90
C LYS A 113 -18.44 -6.78 9.44
N SER A 114 -18.39 -5.61 8.83
CA SER A 114 -17.12 -4.94 8.58
C SER A 114 -16.55 -4.41 9.89
N ARG A 115 -15.27 -4.70 10.13
CA ARG A 115 -14.49 -4.13 11.23
C ARG A 115 -13.44 -3.15 10.74
N ASP A 116 -12.66 -3.49 9.71
CA ASP A 116 -11.61 -2.63 9.15
C ASP A 116 -11.27 -3.12 7.72
N TRP A 117 -12.11 -2.74 6.74
CA TRP A 117 -11.94 -3.10 5.33
C TRP A 117 -10.89 -2.20 4.68
N GLU A 118 -9.82 -2.80 4.18
CA GLU A 118 -8.64 -2.04 3.73
C GLU A 118 -8.20 -2.35 2.30
N SER A 119 -8.71 -3.43 1.70
CA SER A 119 -8.30 -3.79 0.35
C SER A 119 -9.32 -4.66 -0.36
N VAL A 120 -9.30 -4.59 -1.69
CA VAL A 120 -10.10 -5.45 -2.56
C VAL A 120 -9.28 -5.94 -3.74
N THR A 121 -9.37 -7.24 -4.04
CA THR A 121 -8.76 -7.84 -5.22
C THR A 121 -9.69 -8.88 -5.85
N ARG A 122 -9.33 -9.42 -7.02
CA ARG A 122 -10.17 -10.34 -7.79
C ARG A 122 -9.34 -11.46 -8.40
N ASP A 123 -9.92 -12.67 -8.46
CA ASP A 123 -9.33 -13.78 -9.20
C ASP A 123 -9.76 -13.84 -10.68
N ASN A 124 -9.13 -14.73 -11.44
CA ASN A 124 -9.39 -14.87 -12.87
C ASN A 124 -10.82 -15.37 -13.21
N VAL A 125 -11.57 -15.90 -12.24
CA VAL A 125 -12.92 -16.43 -12.46
C VAL A 125 -14.02 -15.51 -11.92
N GLY A 126 -13.65 -14.38 -11.33
CA GLY A 126 -14.59 -13.35 -10.91
C GLY A 126 -14.95 -13.31 -9.43
N ASN A 127 -14.31 -14.11 -8.58
CA ASN A 127 -14.49 -13.93 -7.14
C ASN A 127 -13.68 -12.71 -6.69
N VAL A 128 -14.27 -11.94 -5.79
CA VAL A 128 -13.68 -10.79 -5.13
C VAL A 128 -13.26 -11.21 -3.72
N TYR A 129 -12.10 -10.69 -3.30
CA TYR A 129 -11.49 -10.90 -2.00
C TYR A 129 -11.39 -9.53 -1.32
N ILE A 130 -12.12 -9.34 -0.23
CA ILE A 130 -12.16 -8.10 0.54
C ILE A 130 -11.44 -8.35 1.86
N GLY A 131 -10.37 -7.60 2.12
CA GLY A 131 -9.57 -7.75 3.33
C GLY A 131 -10.16 -6.96 4.49
N ASP A 132 -10.82 -7.63 5.43
CA ASP A 132 -11.09 -7.11 6.77
C ASP A 132 -9.91 -7.45 7.69
N VAL A 133 -8.78 -6.82 7.37
CA VAL A 133 -7.47 -7.15 7.94
C VAL A 133 -6.71 -5.91 8.43
N GLY A 134 -7.33 -4.73 8.34
CA GLY A 134 -6.84 -3.51 8.95
C GLY A 134 -6.66 -3.70 10.45
N ASN A 135 -5.51 -3.25 10.94
CA ASN A 135 -5.01 -3.52 12.27
C ASN A 135 -4.08 -2.39 12.72
N ASN A 136 -4.56 -1.15 12.58
CA ASN A 136 -3.92 0.10 13.00
C ASN A 136 -3.16 -0.01 14.35
N ASN A 137 -3.79 -0.64 15.34
CA ASN A 137 -3.24 -0.82 16.68
C ASN A 137 -2.35 -2.05 16.85
N ASN A 138 -2.27 -2.93 15.84
CA ASN A 138 -1.51 -4.19 15.81
C ASN A 138 -1.93 -5.16 16.93
N ASN A 139 -3.19 -5.14 17.34
CA ASN A 139 -3.73 -5.95 18.45
C ASN A 139 -4.92 -6.85 18.07
N ARG A 140 -5.36 -6.84 16.80
CA ARG A 140 -6.42 -7.73 16.30
C ARG A 140 -5.98 -9.19 16.21
N LYS A 141 -6.93 -10.09 16.44
CA LYS A 141 -6.78 -11.57 16.37
C LYS A 141 -7.83 -12.24 15.49
N ASP A 142 -8.70 -11.45 14.90
CA ASP A 142 -9.89 -11.79 14.14
C ASP A 142 -9.79 -11.24 12.72
N LEU A 143 -8.62 -11.43 12.10
CA LEU A 143 -8.35 -10.99 10.74
C LEU A 143 -9.02 -11.96 9.76
N VAL A 144 -9.74 -11.43 8.78
CA VAL A 144 -10.50 -12.23 7.82
C VAL A 144 -10.48 -11.60 6.45
N ILE A 145 -10.39 -12.44 5.41
CA ILE A 145 -10.64 -12.03 4.03
C ILE A 145 -11.99 -12.63 3.63
N HIS A 146 -12.91 -11.77 3.22
CA HIS A 146 -14.21 -12.18 2.70
C HIS A 146 -14.08 -12.48 1.21
N ARG A 147 -14.40 -13.70 0.82
CA ARG A 147 -14.44 -14.16 -0.57
C ARG A 147 -15.88 -14.31 -1.02
N LEU A 148 -16.26 -13.67 -2.11
CA LEU A 148 -17.61 -13.78 -2.68
C LEU A 148 -17.58 -13.58 -4.19
N ASN A 149 -18.60 -14.08 -4.88
CA ASN A 149 -18.85 -13.70 -6.27
C ASN A 149 -19.83 -12.51 -6.29
N PRO A 150 -19.51 -11.36 -6.90
CA PRO A 150 -20.41 -10.21 -6.92
C PRO A 150 -21.77 -10.46 -7.57
N LEU A 151 -21.91 -11.52 -8.39
CA LEU A 151 -23.19 -11.96 -8.95
C LEU A 151 -24.06 -12.73 -7.94
N ASN A 152 -23.48 -13.21 -6.85
CA ASN A 152 -24.17 -13.86 -5.75
C ASN A 152 -23.58 -13.40 -4.40
N PRO A 153 -23.72 -12.11 -4.04
CA PRO A 153 -23.02 -11.50 -2.93
C PRO A 153 -23.48 -11.99 -1.55
N GLN A 154 -24.58 -12.75 -1.51
CA GLN A 154 -25.13 -13.32 -0.29
C GLN A 154 -24.37 -14.58 0.18
N ILE A 155 -23.59 -15.20 -0.70
CA ILE A 155 -22.74 -16.35 -0.36
C ILE A 155 -21.32 -15.85 -0.13
N VAL A 156 -21.01 -15.57 1.13
CA VAL A 156 -19.67 -15.13 1.56
C VAL A 156 -18.93 -16.29 2.22
N GLN A 157 -17.69 -16.48 1.79
CA GLN A 157 -16.74 -17.40 2.38
C GLN A 157 -15.67 -16.60 3.13
N GLU A 158 -15.10 -17.22 4.16
CA GLU A 158 -14.12 -16.56 5.02
C GLU A 158 -12.77 -17.28 4.99
N ILE A 159 -11.71 -16.50 4.79
CA ILE A 159 -10.33 -16.91 4.92
C ILE A 159 -9.79 -16.21 6.17
N GLN A 160 -9.88 -16.90 7.31
CA GLN A 160 -9.42 -16.38 8.59
C GLN A 160 -7.92 -16.62 8.70
N LEU A 161 -7.20 -15.64 9.24
CA LEU A 161 -5.74 -15.71 9.30
C LEU A 161 -5.14 -15.15 10.58
N LYS A 162 -3.95 -15.66 10.89
CA LYS A 162 -3.02 -15.07 11.86
C LYS A 162 -1.62 -15.01 11.27
N TYR A 163 -0.82 -14.04 11.71
CA TYR A 163 0.58 -13.94 11.30
C TYR A 163 1.46 -14.92 12.07
N PRO A 164 2.46 -15.53 11.42
CA PRO A 164 3.34 -16.52 12.05
C PRO A 164 4.29 -15.91 13.09
N ASP A 165 4.56 -14.61 13.00
CA ASP A 165 5.56 -13.89 13.78
C ASP A 165 4.96 -12.80 14.71
N GLN A 166 3.63 -12.73 14.85
CA GLN A 166 2.97 -11.85 15.81
C GLN A 166 2.74 -12.56 17.15
N ASN A 167 3.69 -12.44 18.06
CA ASN A 167 3.61 -13.07 19.39
C ASN A 167 2.93 -12.18 20.46
N GLU A 168 2.80 -10.87 20.19
CA GLU A 168 2.24 -9.87 21.10
C GLU A 168 1.11 -9.08 20.42
N PHE A 169 0.10 -8.66 21.18
CA PHE A 169 -1.10 -7.97 20.68
C PHE A 169 -1.47 -6.79 21.60
N PRO A 170 -0.85 -5.60 21.45
CA PRO A 170 0.11 -5.25 20.41
C PRO A 170 1.57 -5.53 20.79
N PRO A 171 2.47 -5.69 19.80
CA PRO A 171 3.89 -5.67 20.06
C PRO A 171 4.35 -4.26 20.44
N LYS A 172 5.61 -4.17 20.90
CA LYS A 172 6.29 -2.89 21.12
C LYS A 172 6.20 -2.00 19.88
N LYS A 173 6.12 -0.68 20.07
CA LYS A 173 5.85 0.28 18.99
C LYS A 173 6.74 0.08 17.75
N LYS A 174 8.05 -0.10 17.93
CA LYS A 174 9.01 -0.31 16.82
C LYS A 174 8.77 -1.59 16.01
N ASP A 175 8.08 -2.57 16.60
CA ASP A 175 7.84 -3.89 16.02
C ASP A 175 6.41 -4.02 15.44
N ARG A 176 5.64 -2.92 15.39
CA ARG A 176 4.26 -2.86 14.87
C ARG A 176 4.23 -2.89 13.35
N ASN A 177 4.39 -4.08 12.80
CA ASN A 177 4.32 -4.33 11.35
C ASN A 177 3.43 -5.55 11.06
N PHE A 178 2.17 -5.44 11.47
CA PHE A 178 1.09 -6.44 11.35
C PHE A 178 -0.26 -5.80 10.98
N ASP A 179 -0.19 -4.59 10.45
CA ASP A 179 -1.32 -3.87 9.85
C ASP A 179 -1.27 -4.08 8.35
N VAL A 180 -2.31 -4.65 7.74
CA VAL A 180 -2.35 -4.93 6.30
C VAL A 180 -3.34 -4.00 5.65
N GLU A 181 -2.87 -3.26 4.66
CA GLU A 181 -3.69 -2.29 3.93
C GLU A 181 -3.59 -2.44 2.42
N ALA A 182 -3.13 -3.59 1.97
CA ALA A 182 -3.05 -3.88 0.54
C ALA A 182 -3.06 -5.39 0.33
N SER A 183 -3.78 -5.82 -0.70
CA SER A 183 -3.81 -7.22 -1.09
C SER A 183 -3.91 -7.38 -2.60
N LEU A 184 -3.38 -8.50 -3.10
CA LEU A 184 -3.61 -8.91 -4.48
C LEU A 184 -3.75 -10.44 -4.56
N TRP A 185 -4.62 -10.90 -5.46
CA TRP A 185 -4.72 -12.31 -5.80
C TRP A 185 -3.75 -12.65 -6.93
N HIS A 186 -3.01 -13.74 -6.78
CA HIS A 186 -2.18 -14.28 -7.86
C HIS A 186 -1.98 -15.80 -7.68
N ALA A 187 -2.26 -16.55 -8.74
CA ALA A 187 -1.98 -17.99 -8.83
C ALA A 187 -2.51 -18.82 -7.63
N GLY A 188 -3.76 -18.56 -7.22
CA GLY A 188 -4.44 -19.31 -6.15
C GLY A 188 -4.09 -18.84 -4.72
N GLN A 189 -3.36 -17.73 -4.59
CA GLN A 189 -2.93 -17.17 -3.32
C GLN A 189 -3.38 -15.72 -3.21
N VAL A 190 -3.76 -15.30 -2.01
CA VAL A 190 -3.90 -13.88 -1.66
C VAL A 190 -2.60 -13.43 -0.99
N TYR A 191 -1.96 -12.45 -1.60
CA TYR A 191 -0.80 -11.75 -1.06
C TYR A 191 -1.29 -10.56 -0.23
N LEU A 192 -0.64 -10.34 0.92
CA LEU A 192 -0.98 -9.30 1.89
C LEU A 192 0.26 -8.48 2.17
N PHE A 193 0.15 -7.16 2.06
CA PHE A 193 1.26 -6.22 2.24
C PHE A 193 0.98 -5.34 3.44
N THR A 194 1.92 -5.31 4.38
CA THR A 194 1.72 -4.53 5.59
C THR A 194 2.05 -3.05 5.43
N LYS A 195 1.30 -2.24 6.17
CA LYS A 195 1.63 -0.87 6.54
C LYS A 195 2.46 -0.89 7.81
N ASP A 196 3.72 -0.46 7.70
CA ASP A 196 4.63 -0.44 8.84
C ASP A 196 4.29 0.73 9.77
N ARG A 197 3.58 0.40 10.86
CA ARG A 197 3.21 1.32 11.95
C ARG A 197 4.33 1.50 12.98
N GLY A 198 5.44 0.78 12.80
CA GLY A 198 6.63 0.87 13.64
C GLY A 198 7.65 1.83 13.07
N GLU A 199 8.50 1.32 12.18
CA GLU A 199 9.60 2.11 11.62
C GLU A 199 9.23 2.82 10.32
N GLY A 200 8.17 2.38 9.63
CA GLY A 200 7.76 2.95 8.34
C GLY A 200 8.77 2.70 7.21
N LYS A 201 9.53 1.60 7.27
CA LYS A 201 10.63 1.29 6.33
C LYS A 201 10.46 -0.01 5.56
N THR A 202 9.51 -0.86 5.97
CA THR A 202 9.38 -2.19 5.38
C THR A 202 7.94 -2.63 5.24
N SER A 203 7.55 -3.16 4.09
CA SER A 203 6.30 -3.92 3.98
C SER A 203 6.60 -5.41 4.06
N LYS A 204 6.06 -6.09 5.05
CA LYS A 204 6.06 -7.55 5.09
C LYS A 204 5.06 -8.06 4.07
N VAL A 205 5.45 -9.10 3.34
CA VAL A 205 4.57 -9.76 2.37
C VAL A 205 4.21 -11.12 2.91
N TYR A 206 2.93 -11.33 3.18
CA TYR A 206 2.40 -12.62 3.58
C TYR A 206 1.54 -13.23 2.48
N THR A 207 1.32 -14.55 2.54
CA THR A 207 0.35 -15.23 1.69
C THR A 207 -0.55 -16.17 2.47
N VAL A 208 -1.79 -16.30 2.02
CA VAL A 208 -2.75 -17.36 2.37
C VAL A 208 -3.34 -17.97 1.10
N PRO A 209 -3.82 -19.23 1.13
CA PRO A 209 -4.61 -19.80 0.03
C PRO A 209 -5.88 -19.01 -0.21
N ASP A 210 -6.39 -19.03 -1.43
CA ASP A 210 -7.63 -18.33 -1.84
C ASP A 210 -8.92 -19.10 -1.51
N GLN A 211 -8.83 -20.17 -0.72
CA GLN A 211 -9.97 -20.99 -0.30
C GLN A 211 -10.32 -20.74 1.15
N ALA A 212 -11.62 -20.80 1.46
CA ALA A 212 -12.15 -20.65 2.81
C ALA A 212 -11.42 -21.56 3.82
N GLY A 213 -11.15 -21.05 5.01
CA GLY A 213 -10.45 -21.82 6.04
C GLY A 213 -9.74 -20.95 7.08
N ASN A 214 -9.03 -21.64 7.97
CA ASN A 214 -8.24 -21.04 9.03
C ASN A 214 -6.75 -21.26 8.75
N TYR A 215 -6.00 -20.18 8.58
CA TYR A 215 -4.60 -20.26 8.16
C TYR A 215 -3.67 -19.55 9.12
N THR A 216 -2.47 -20.11 9.27
CA THR A 216 -1.30 -19.31 9.63
C THR A 216 -0.70 -18.82 8.32
N ALA A 217 -0.66 -17.49 8.15
CA ALA A 217 -0.11 -16.90 6.94
C ALA A 217 1.38 -17.27 6.80
N ARG A 218 1.87 -17.31 5.55
CA ARG A 218 3.30 -17.55 5.28
C ARG A 218 3.99 -16.23 5.00
N LEU A 219 5.01 -15.87 5.78
CA LEU A 219 5.86 -14.72 5.50
C LEU A 219 6.78 -15.04 4.31
N GLN A 220 6.61 -14.32 3.21
CA GLN A 220 7.38 -14.51 1.97
C GLN A 220 8.66 -13.68 1.98
N THR A 221 8.54 -12.38 2.30
CA THR A 221 9.66 -11.44 2.27
C THR A 221 9.34 -10.17 3.07
N LYS A 222 10.30 -9.26 3.14
CA LYS A 222 10.12 -7.87 3.60
C LYS A 222 10.67 -6.94 2.53
N LEU A 223 9.78 -6.19 1.88
CA LEU A 223 10.14 -5.20 0.88
C LEU A 223 10.62 -3.93 1.57
N ALA A 224 11.80 -3.42 1.17
CA ALA A 224 12.32 -2.17 1.67
C ALA A 224 11.60 -0.99 0.99
N ILE A 225 10.74 -0.31 1.74
CA ILE A 225 9.95 0.83 1.27
C ILE A 225 9.93 1.92 2.34
N ASN A 226 10.42 3.11 2.03
CA ASN A 226 10.37 4.25 2.95
C ASN A 226 8.99 4.93 2.88
N GLY A 227 7.95 4.20 3.28
CA GLY A 227 6.55 4.60 3.16
C GLY A 227 5.61 3.63 3.85
N GLN A 228 4.39 4.10 4.10
CA GLN A 228 3.30 3.30 4.67
C GLN A 228 2.39 2.86 3.52
N VAL A 229 2.39 1.56 3.23
CA VAL A 229 1.59 0.98 2.13
C VAL A 229 0.11 1.31 2.33
N THR A 230 -0.57 1.63 1.23
CA THR A 230 -2.01 1.88 1.17
C THR A 230 -2.73 1.11 0.06
N ASP A 231 -2.03 0.63 -0.97
CA ASP A 231 -2.57 -0.40 -1.87
C ASP A 231 -1.45 -1.09 -2.66
N ALA A 232 -1.76 -2.20 -3.34
CA ALA A 232 -0.86 -2.94 -4.21
C ALA A 232 -1.54 -3.40 -5.50
N ALA A 233 -0.83 -3.35 -6.64
CA ALA A 233 -1.32 -3.90 -7.90
C ALA A 233 -0.23 -4.62 -8.68
N LEU A 234 -0.58 -5.76 -9.29
CA LEU A 234 0.29 -6.52 -10.18
C LEU A 234 -0.17 -6.35 -11.63
N SER A 235 0.75 -6.07 -12.55
CA SER A 235 0.44 -5.97 -13.97
C SER A 235 -0.08 -7.30 -14.53
N PRO A 236 -0.94 -7.30 -15.58
CA PRO A 236 -1.47 -8.52 -16.18
C PRO A 236 -0.41 -9.55 -16.57
N ASN A 237 0.73 -9.11 -17.11
CA ASN A 237 1.84 -9.99 -17.45
C ASN A 237 2.66 -10.52 -16.25
N GLY A 238 2.35 -10.08 -15.02
CA GLY A 238 3.04 -10.51 -13.80
C GLY A 238 4.46 -9.98 -13.63
N ARG A 239 4.86 -8.95 -14.39
CA ARG A 239 6.24 -8.40 -14.44
C ARG A 239 6.44 -7.10 -13.68
N ARG A 240 5.35 -6.46 -13.23
CA ARG A 240 5.42 -5.20 -12.49
C ARG A 240 4.46 -5.23 -11.30
N LEU A 241 5.01 -5.08 -10.10
CA LEU A 241 4.24 -4.81 -8.89
C LEU A 241 4.38 -3.34 -8.54
N VAL A 242 3.28 -2.71 -8.19
CA VAL A 242 3.30 -1.38 -7.58
C VAL A 242 2.77 -1.44 -6.16
N LEU A 243 3.37 -0.64 -5.29
CA LEU A 243 2.82 -0.32 -3.97
C LEU A 243 2.58 1.18 -3.90
N LEU A 244 1.37 1.57 -3.52
CA LEU A 244 1.07 2.94 -3.13
C LEU A 244 1.46 3.17 -1.67
N ALA A 245 1.90 4.39 -1.37
CA ALA A 245 2.12 4.83 -0.01
C ALA A 245 1.85 6.34 0.12
N ARG A 246 0.58 6.70 0.30
CA ARG A 246 0.08 8.09 0.28
C ARG A 246 0.39 8.86 -1.00
N GLU A 247 1.47 9.62 -1.06
CA GLU A 247 1.86 10.45 -2.21
C GLU A 247 3.09 9.86 -2.90
N GLU A 248 3.23 8.53 -2.87
CA GLU A 248 4.37 7.80 -3.42
C GLU A 248 3.90 6.54 -4.14
N LEU A 249 4.54 6.25 -5.27
CA LEU A 249 4.36 5.04 -6.06
C LEU A 249 5.71 4.30 -6.13
N PHE A 250 5.77 3.15 -5.47
CA PHE A 250 6.93 2.25 -5.51
C PHE A 250 6.71 1.19 -6.57
N VAL A 251 7.62 1.09 -7.54
CA VAL A 251 7.52 0.20 -8.71
C VAL A 251 8.63 -0.84 -8.64
N PHE A 252 8.23 -2.11 -8.63
CA PHE A 252 9.12 -3.27 -8.64
C PHE A 252 8.95 -4.01 -9.96
N GLU A 253 10.05 -4.39 -10.60
CA GLU A 253 10.01 -5.09 -11.88
C GLU A 253 10.87 -6.36 -11.84
N GLY A 254 10.45 -7.38 -12.58
CA GLY A 254 11.13 -8.66 -12.69
C GLY A 254 10.46 -9.56 -13.73
N ASP A 255 11.09 -10.69 -14.05
CA ASP A 255 10.56 -11.63 -15.04
C ASP A 255 9.27 -12.34 -14.56
N ASP A 256 9.11 -12.46 -13.24
CA ASP A 256 7.94 -13.01 -12.56
C ASP A 256 7.79 -12.41 -11.15
N LEU A 257 6.69 -12.74 -10.45
CA LEU A 257 6.43 -12.25 -9.09
C LEU A 257 7.52 -12.65 -8.08
N ALA A 258 8.16 -13.80 -8.25
CA ALA A 258 9.22 -14.24 -7.34
C ALA A 258 10.50 -13.41 -7.50
N ALA A 259 10.82 -12.96 -8.72
CA ALA A 259 11.88 -12.01 -9.01
C ALA A 259 11.53 -10.61 -8.50
N ILE A 260 10.30 -10.15 -8.75
CA ILE A 260 9.78 -8.86 -8.27
C ILE A 260 9.93 -8.72 -6.75
N LEU A 261 9.57 -9.74 -5.98
CA LEU A 261 9.63 -9.72 -4.50
C LEU A 261 11.07 -9.68 -3.94
N LYS A 262 12.08 -9.72 -4.80
CA LYS A 262 13.51 -9.56 -4.46
C LYS A 262 14.10 -8.28 -5.05
N ALA A 263 13.36 -7.56 -5.89
CA ALA A 263 13.82 -6.36 -6.55
C ALA A 263 13.83 -5.15 -5.60
N ALA A 264 14.68 -4.17 -5.90
CA ALA A 264 14.60 -2.86 -5.27
C ALA A 264 13.56 -1.99 -6.02
N PRO A 265 12.77 -1.17 -5.32
CA PRO A 265 11.77 -0.34 -6.00
C PRO A 265 12.41 0.88 -6.65
N ARG A 266 11.90 1.25 -7.83
CA ARG A 266 11.94 2.63 -8.31
C ARG A 266 10.83 3.43 -7.63
N ARG A 267 11.15 4.62 -7.10
CA ARG A 267 10.19 5.51 -6.45
C ARG A 267 9.76 6.62 -7.41
N ILE A 268 8.46 6.85 -7.54
CA ILE A 268 7.87 7.97 -8.25
C ILE A 268 7.09 8.80 -7.22
N SER A 269 7.37 10.10 -7.16
CA SER A 269 6.61 11.00 -6.29
C SER A 269 5.26 11.32 -6.91
N LEU A 270 4.21 11.18 -6.11
CA LEU A 270 2.83 11.58 -6.41
C LEU A 270 2.43 12.82 -5.57
N LYS A 271 3.40 13.66 -5.22
CA LYS A 271 3.18 14.82 -4.35
C LYS A 271 2.08 15.75 -4.90
N GLY A 272 1.08 16.06 -4.07
CA GLY A 272 -0.07 16.90 -4.44
C GLY A 272 -1.27 16.13 -4.99
N VAL A 273 -1.15 14.81 -5.20
CA VAL A 273 -2.28 13.94 -5.58
C VAL A 273 -3.24 13.73 -4.41
N GLY A 274 -2.72 13.78 -3.17
CA GLY A 274 -3.44 13.41 -1.96
C GLY A 274 -3.15 11.97 -1.54
N GLN A 275 -3.87 11.49 -0.53
CA GLN A 275 -3.70 10.14 0.02
C GLN A 275 -4.24 9.09 -0.96
N THR A 276 -3.35 8.47 -1.75
CA THR A 276 -3.73 7.41 -2.69
C THR A 276 -4.03 6.13 -1.94
N GLU A 277 -5.16 5.49 -2.24
CA GLU A 277 -5.71 4.36 -1.48
C GLU A 277 -6.17 3.20 -2.38
N GLY A 278 -6.06 3.34 -3.70
CA GLY A 278 -6.46 2.27 -4.62
C GLY A 278 -5.59 2.23 -5.86
N ALA A 279 -5.21 1.03 -6.31
CA ALA A 279 -4.39 0.78 -7.48
C ALA A 279 -4.91 -0.43 -8.27
N VAL A 280 -5.07 -0.29 -9.58
CA VAL A 280 -5.40 -1.44 -10.44
C VAL A 280 -4.86 -1.28 -11.85
N PHE A 281 -4.18 -2.31 -12.36
CA PHE A 281 -3.76 -2.33 -13.77
C PHE A 281 -4.93 -2.71 -14.68
N THR A 282 -5.09 -1.96 -15.77
CA THR A 282 -6.04 -2.30 -16.86
C THR A 282 -5.32 -2.87 -18.09
N THR A 283 -4.04 -2.54 -18.24
CA THR A 283 -3.11 -3.11 -19.21
C THR A 283 -1.74 -3.24 -18.54
N ASP A 284 -0.73 -3.75 -19.24
CA ASP A 284 0.64 -3.75 -18.70
C ASP A 284 1.23 -2.34 -18.54
N GLN A 285 0.67 -1.34 -19.22
CA GLN A 285 1.14 0.05 -19.22
C GLN A 285 0.23 1.00 -18.43
N THR A 286 -1.05 0.68 -18.25
CA THR A 286 -2.03 1.61 -17.67
C THR A 286 -2.45 1.18 -16.27
N LEU A 287 -2.05 1.98 -15.29
CA LEU A 287 -2.44 1.86 -13.89
C LEU A 287 -3.50 2.91 -13.56
N TYR A 288 -4.62 2.49 -12.98
CA TYR A 288 -5.56 3.40 -12.34
C TYR A 288 -5.21 3.58 -10.87
N ILE A 289 -5.34 4.80 -10.38
CA ILE A 289 -5.07 5.17 -8.98
C ILE A 289 -6.28 5.93 -8.43
N SER A 290 -6.79 5.56 -7.26
CA SER A 290 -7.76 6.34 -6.49
C SER A 290 -7.14 7.00 -5.25
N THR A 291 -7.80 8.03 -4.73
CA THR A 291 -7.49 8.64 -3.43
C THR A 291 -8.65 8.50 -2.47
N GLU A 292 -8.42 8.62 -1.16
CA GLU A 292 -9.49 8.62 -0.13
C GLU A 292 -10.58 9.67 -0.48
N GLN A 293 -10.19 10.82 -1.05
CA GLN A 293 -11.13 11.87 -1.44
C GLN A 293 -11.90 11.56 -2.74
N GLY A 294 -11.71 10.36 -3.28
CA GLY A 294 -12.38 9.80 -4.44
C GLY A 294 -11.81 10.23 -5.79
N ASN A 295 -10.68 10.96 -5.85
CA ASN A 295 -10.13 11.34 -7.16
C ASN A 295 -9.62 10.10 -7.89
N LEU A 296 -9.83 10.01 -9.20
CA LEU A 296 -9.30 8.94 -10.05
C LEU A 296 -8.26 9.48 -11.02
N PHE A 297 -7.15 8.76 -11.13
CA PHE A 297 -6.04 9.05 -12.01
C PHE A 297 -5.70 7.82 -12.85
N THR A 298 -5.04 8.07 -13.98
CA THR A 298 -4.30 7.06 -14.73
C THR A 298 -2.82 7.43 -14.69
N TYR A 299 -1.96 6.45 -14.48
CA TYR A 299 -0.52 6.55 -14.65
C TYR A 299 -0.11 5.66 -15.82
N GLN A 300 0.57 6.24 -16.81
CA GLN A 300 1.08 5.51 -17.96
C GLN A 300 2.55 5.14 -17.77
N PHE A 301 2.83 3.84 -17.80
CA PHE A 301 4.18 3.32 -17.90
C PHE A 301 4.64 3.28 -19.35
N GLU A 302 5.92 3.60 -19.55
CA GLU A 302 6.64 3.44 -20.81
C GLU A 302 7.00 1.97 -21.08
#